data_AF-A0A956WAC2-F1
#
_entry.id   AF-A0A956WAC2-F1
#
_cell.length_a   1.000
_cell.length_b   1.000
_cell.length_c   1.000
_cell.angle_alpha   90.00
_cell.angle_beta   90.00
_cell.angle_gamma   90.00
#
_symmetry.space_group_name_H-M   'P 1'
#
loop_
_entity.id
_entity.type
_entity.pdbx_description
1 polymer ?
#
loop_
_entity_poly.entity_id
_entity_poly.type
_entity_poly.pdbx_seq_one_letter_code
_entity_poly.pdbx_strand_id
1 'polypeptide(L)'
;MTAIPDAPEELGLVRDEPMSRHTYLRLGGPAAYFGTPETLQDLDRMVQWAHDVHLPVRVSGGGSNVLVADEGVEALVISLRRCCRSVVFVSGEFEVEAGAGVMLPSLARQAAERGMGGLEFAIGIPGSIGGALQTNAGIGDGRCIGDRVLSVEVLRNGLRRVLERDEITFDYRTTSLRGSADIVLSARLALQPNAPDVIEAEMRRLLDARQATQPTAEPNAGSVFRNPPGDHAGRLVEAAGCKGLQIGGAQVSTLHANFI
;
A
#
# COMPACT_ATOMS: atom_id res chain seq x y z
N MET A 1 31.48 -2.32 -7.33
CA MET A 1 30.34 -3.08 -6.79
C MET A 1 30.56 -4.54 -7.14
N THR A 2 30.47 -5.44 -6.18
CA THR A 2 30.50 -6.88 -6.42
C THR A 2 29.22 -7.25 -7.17
N ALA A 3 29.31 -8.04 -8.24
CA ALA A 3 28.14 -8.45 -8.99
C ALA A 3 27.17 -9.24 -8.08
N ILE A 4 25.87 -8.94 -8.18
CA ILE A 4 24.83 -9.70 -7.47
C ILE A 4 24.85 -11.12 -8.05
N PRO A 5 25.01 -12.17 -7.21
CA PRO A 5 25.04 -13.54 -7.67
C PRO A 5 23.70 -13.94 -8.27
N ASP A 6 23.72 -14.93 -9.17
CA ASP A 6 22.49 -15.47 -9.73
C ASP A 6 21.62 -16.12 -8.65
N ALA A 7 20.32 -15.83 -8.70
CA ALA A 7 19.34 -16.48 -7.85
C ALA A 7 19.13 -17.95 -8.27
N PRO A 8 18.96 -18.88 -7.31
CA PRO A 8 18.53 -20.24 -7.61
C PRO A 8 17.19 -20.26 -8.38
N GLU A 9 17.09 -21.10 -9.42
CA GLU A 9 15.91 -21.17 -10.29
C GLU A 9 14.64 -21.52 -9.50
N GLU A 10 14.75 -22.34 -8.45
CA GLU A 10 13.64 -22.75 -7.60
C GLU A 10 13.00 -21.61 -6.80
N LEU A 11 13.67 -20.45 -6.67
CA LEU A 11 13.08 -19.27 -6.05
C LEU A 11 12.14 -18.52 -7.00
N GLY A 12 12.17 -18.80 -8.31
CA GLY A 12 11.29 -18.15 -9.29
C GLY A 12 11.45 -16.61 -9.34
N LEU A 13 12.65 -16.10 -9.06
CA LEU A 13 12.95 -14.68 -9.11
C LEU A 13 13.20 -14.22 -10.56
N VAL A 14 12.63 -13.07 -10.92
CA VAL A 14 12.83 -12.45 -12.24
C VAL A 14 13.92 -11.40 -12.12
N ARG A 15 15.00 -11.53 -12.89
CA ARG A 15 16.10 -10.56 -12.94
C ARG A 15 15.72 -9.35 -13.80
N ASP A 16 16.20 -8.17 -13.42
CA ASP A 16 16.04 -6.91 -14.16
C ASP A 16 14.57 -6.58 -14.52
N GLU A 17 13.63 -6.89 -13.63
CA GLU A 17 12.20 -6.72 -13.87
C GLU A 17 11.82 -5.22 -13.84
N PRO A 18 11.23 -4.65 -14.91
CA PRO A 18 10.89 -3.23 -14.97
C PRO A 18 9.81 -2.86 -13.95
N MET A 19 10.13 -1.95 -13.03
CA MET A 19 9.17 -1.50 -12.01
C MET A 19 8.00 -0.70 -12.60
N SER A 20 8.12 -0.16 -13.80
CA SER A 20 7.02 0.44 -14.57
C SER A 20 5.81 -0.49 -14.77
N ARG A 21 5.99 -1.81 -14.67
CA ARG A 21 4.88 -2.80 -14.72
C ARG A 21 4.15 -2.96 -13.39
N HIS A 22 4.72 -2.46 -12.29
CA HIS A 22 4.29 -2.70 -10.92
C HIS A 22 3.97 -1.42 -10.13
N THR A 23 4.05 -0.25 -10.77
CA THR A 23 3.69 1.04 -10.17
C THR A 23 2.45 1.64 -10.86
N TYR A 24 1.64 2.38 -10.10
CA TYR A 24 0.48 3.09 -10.68
C TYR A 24 0.90 4.20 -11.64
N LEU A 25 2.07 4.81 -11.42
CA LEU A 25 2.66 5.80 -12.33
C LEU A 25 3.05 5.20 -13.67
N ARG A 26 3.21 3.86 -13.75
CA ARG A 26 3.74 3.17 -14.93
C ARG A 26 5.15 3.63 -15.29
N LEU A 27 5.92 3.99 -14.27
CA LEU A 27 7.31 4.45 -14.34
C LEU A 27 8.18 3.60 -13.43
N GLY A 28 9.48 3.58 -13.73
CA GLY A 28 10.48 2.87 -12.94
C GLY A 28 11.34 1.93 -13.75
N GLY A 29 12.65 2.04 -13.53
CA GLY A 29 13.68 1.15 -14.05
C GLY A 29 13.62 -0.26 -13.42
N PRO A 30 14.63 -1.10 -13.73
CA PRO A 30 14.64 -2.49 -13.31
C PRO A 30 14.88 -2.66 -11.80
N ALA A 31 14.15 -3.56 -11.16
CA ALA A 31 14.59 -4.14 -9.90
C ALA A 31 15.63 -5.23 -10.18
N ALA A 32 16.71 -5.30 -9.39
CA ALA A 32 17.73 -6.34 -9.54
C ALA A 32 17.10 -7.74 -9.57
N TYR A 33 16.18 -8.00 -8.63
CA TYR A 33 15.31 -9.15 -8.68
C TYR A 33 13.88 -8.78 -8.26
N PHE A 34 12.90 -9.46 -8.86
CA PHE A 34 11.50 -9.37 -8.48
C PHE A 34 10.93 -10.75 -8.16
N GLY A 35 10.29 -10.89 -7.01
CA GLY A 35 9.68 -12.12 -6.52
C GLY A 35 8.17 -11.97 -6.29
N THR A 36 7.40 -13.01 -6.62
CA THR A 36 5.98 -13.12 -6.25
C THR A 36 5.73 -14.46 -5.58
N PRO A 37 6.06 -14.61 -4.29
CA PRO A 37 5.94 -15.88 -3.57
C PRO A 37 4.49 -16.38 -3.56
N GLU A 38 4.29 -17.67 -3.83
CA GLU A 38 2.96 -18.31 -3.77
C GLU A 38 2.57 -18.64 -2.33
N THR A 39 3.56 -18.98 -1.50
CA THR A 39 3.40 -19.38 -0.11
C THR A 39 4.29 -18.56 0.82
N LEU A 40 4.03 -18.60 2.13
CA LEU A 40 4.90 -17.99 3.12
C LEU A 40 6.26 -18.70 3.20
N GLN A 41 6.34 -19.99 2.86
CA GLN A 41 7.61 -20.70 2.75
C GLN A 41 8.45 -20.22 1.57
N ASP A 42 7.82 -19.83 0.46
CA ASP A 42 8.53 -19.20 -0.67
C ASP A 42 9.11 -17.85 -0.25
N LEU A 43 8.31 -17.05 0.47
CA LEU A 43 8.74 -15.77 1.01
C LEU A 43 9.97 -15.93 1.91
N ASP A 44 9.95 -16.89 2.85
CA ASP A 44 11.09 -17.17 3.74
C ASP A 44 12.35 -17.49 2.94
N ARG A 45 12.25 -18.37 1.93
CA ARG A 45 13.38 -18.78 1.11
C ARG A 45 13.95 -17.61 0.30
N MET A 46 13.08 -16.77 -0.27
CA MET A 46 13.49 -15.57 -1.00
C MET A 46 14.20 -14.56 -0.09
N VAL A 47 13.64 -14.30 1.10
CA VAL A 47 14.22 -13.38 2.09
C VAL A 47 15.55 -13.91 2.62
N GLN A 48 15.64 -15.21 2.90
CA GLN A 48 16.88 -15.84 3.36
C GLN A 48 17.98 -15.76 2.31
N TRP A 49 17.68 -16.08 1.05
CA TRP A 49 18.64 -15.95 -0.03
C TRP A 49 19.14 -14.50 -0.18
N ALA A 50 18.23 -13.52 -0.17
CA ALA A 50 18.60 -12.11 -0.25
C ALA A 50 19.49 -11.68 0.92
N HIS A 51 19.20 -12.16 2.13
CA HIS A 51 20.06 -11.96 3.30
C HIS A 51 21.46 -12.54 3.09
N ASP A 52 21.58 -13.78 2.62
CA ASP A 52 22.88 -14.47 2.45
C ASP A 52 23.78 -13.78 1.42
N VAL A 53 23.18 -13.17 0.40
CA VAL A 53 23.89 -12.43 -0.66
C VAL A 53 23.97 -10.92 -0.39
N HIS A 54 23.51 -10.47 0.79
CA HIS A 54 23.51 -9.06 1.22
C HIS A 54 22.72 -8.12 0.30
N LEU A 55 21.66 -8.63 -0.34
CA LEU A 55 20.77 -7.86 -1.20
C LEU A 55 19.60 -7.30 -0.36
N PRO A 56 19.36 -5.97 -0.36
CA PRO A 56 18.23 -5.40 0.36
C PRO A 56 16.90 -5.97 -0.12
N VAL A 57 15.96 -6.21 0.80
CA VAL A 57 14.59 -6.62 0.47
C VAL A 57 13.67 -5.41 0.56
N ARG A 58 12.83 -5.22 -0.46
CA ARG A 58 11.75 -4.23 -0.47
C ARG A 58 10.44 -4.89 -0.81
N VAL A 59 9.37 -4.51 -0.12
CA VAL A 59 8.03 -5.03 -0.40
C VAL A 59 7.27 -4.04 -1.28
N SER A 60 6.69 -4.54 -2.37
CA SER A 60 5.78 -3.79 -3.23
C SER A 60 4.34 -4.28 -3.05
N GLY A 61 3.47 -3.39 -2.60
CA GLY A 61 2.02 -3.61 -2.58
C GLY A 61 1.41 -3.33 -3.95
N GLY A 62 0.38 -2.49 -3.99
CA GLY A 62 -0.23 -2.05 -5.25
C GLY A 62 0.59 -1.03 -6.06
N GLY A 63 1.76 -0.58 -5.57
CA GLY A 63 2.60 0.39 -6.29
C GLY A 63 1.98 1.80 -6.44
N SER A 64 0.98 2.13 -5.61
CA SER A 64 0.18 3.35 -5.72
C SER A 64 0.73 4.58 -5.01
N ASN A 65 1.85 4.44 -4.30
CA ASN A 65 2.48 5.51 -3.50
C ASN A 65 4.02 5.42 -3.57
N VAL A 66 4.55 5.06 -4.74
CA VAL A 66 5.99 4.93 -4.99
C VAL A 66 6.33 5.53 -6.35
N LEU A 67 7.46 6.23 -6.42
CA LEU A 67 8.15 6.60 -7.64
C LEU A 67 9.48 5.86 -7.65
N VAL A 68 9.71 5.05 -8.69
CA VAL A 68 10.96 4.32 -8.87
C VAL A 68 11.78 5.06 -9.92
N ALA A 69 13.08 5.26 -9.64
CA ALA A 69 13.99 5.94 -10.54
C ALA A 69 14.23 5.14 -11.82
N ASP A 70 14.67 5.80 -12.88
CA ASP A 70 14.92 5.16 -14.19
C ASP A 70 16.13 4.22 -14.14
N GLU A 71 17.12 4.50 -13.29
CA GLU A 71 18.22 3.56 -13.00
C GLU A 71 17.74 2.29 -12.26
N GLY A 72 16.51 2.28 -11.77
CA GLY A 72 15.92 1.14 -11.09
C GLY A 72 16.29 1.06 -9.61
N VAL A 73 16.35 -0.17 -9.10
CA VAL A 73 16.55 -0.45 -7.67
C VAL A 73 17.40 -1.70 -7.49
N GLU A 74 18.53 -1.54 -6.81
CA GLU A 74 19.41 -2.65 -6.41
C GLU A 74 18.85 -3.35 -5.15
N ALA A 75 17.76 -4.09 -5.34
CA ALA A 75 17.09 -4.83 -4.27
C ALA A 75 16.34 -6.04 -4.85
N LEU A 76 16.06 -7.01 -3.98
CA LEU A 76 14.98 -7.95 -4.20
C LEU A 76 13.66 -7.25 -3.86
N VAL A 77 12.84 -6.99 -4.87
CA VAL A 77 11.49 -6.46 -4.70
C VAL A 77 10.49 -7.62 -4.64
N ILE A 78 9.72 -7.72 -3.55
CA ILE A 78 8.77 -8.80 -3.32
C ILE A 78 7.33 -8.27 -3.38
N SER A 79 6.48 -8.90 -4.18
CA SER A 79 5.04 -8.66 -4.17
C SER A 79 4.30 -9.74 -3.40
N LEU A 80 3.67 -9.37 -2.28
CA LEU A 80 2.94 -10.29 -1.40
C LEU A 80 1.52 -10.64 -1.90
N ARG A 81 1.18 -10.22 -3.13
CA ARG A 81 -0.18 -10.37 -3.70
C ARG A 81 -0.67 -11.81 -3.84
N ARG A 82 0.23 -12.80 -3.79
CA ARG A 82 -0.12 -14.23 -3.89
C ARG A 82 -0.09 -14.92 -2.53
N CYS A 83 1.04 -14.91 -1.83
CA CYS A 83 1.16 -15.54 -0.51
C CYS A 83 0.30 -14.90 0.60
N CYS A 84 0.01 -13.59 0.51
CA CYS A 84 -0.75 -12.84 1.52
C CYS A 84 -2.08 -12.30 0.96
N ARG A 85 -2.84 -13.16 0.25
CA ARG A 85 -4.12 -12.78 -0.40
C ARG A 85 -5.39 -13.16 0.38
N SER A 86 -5.23 -13.80 1.54
CA SER A 86 -6.36 -14.32 2.32
C SER A 86 -7.22 -13.20 2.92
N VAL A 87 -8.53 -13.43 2.96
CA VAL A 87 -9.51 -12.61 3.69
C VAL A 87 -10.40 -13.56 4.47
N VAL A 88 -10.42 -13.44 5.80
CA VAL A 88 -11.21 -14.28 6.70
C VAL A 88 -12.02 -13.40 7.64
N PHE A 89 -13.34 -13.45 7.51
CA PHE A 89 -14.25 -12.77 8.44
C PHE A 89 -14.49 -13.68 9.65
N VAL A 90 -14.31 -13.14 10.86
CA VAL A 90 -14.46 -13.90 12.09
C VAL A 90 -15.95 -14.07 12.41
N SER A 91 -16.40 -15.31 12.58
CA SER A 91 -17.83 -15.58 12.82
C SER A 91 -18.26 -15.11 14.21
N GLY A 92 -19.38 -14.39 14.30
CA GLY A 92 -19.91 -13.86 15.55
C GLY A 92 -19.20 -12.60 16.06
N GLU A 93 -18.15 -12.16 15.39
CA GLU A 93 -17.41 -10.93 15.68
C GLU A 93 -17.48 -9.99 14.47
N PHE A 94 -17.42 -8.68 14.70
CA PHE A 94 -17.33 -7.70 13.61
C PHE A 94 -15.87 -7.48 13.26
N GLU A 95 -15.21 -8.51 12.74
CA GLU A 95 -13.77 -8.49 12.53
C GLU A 95 -13.35 -9.23 11.27
N VAL A 96 -12.22 -8.81 10.71
CA VAL A 96 -11.63 -9.44 9.53
C VAL A 96 -10.12 -9.56 9.67
N GLU A 97 -9.60 -10.74 9.35
CA GLU A 97 -8.18 -10.94 9.09
C GLU A 97 -7.93 -10.82 7.59
N ALA A 98 -7.05 -9.89 7.20
CA ALA A 98 -6.71 -9.64 5.81
C ALA A 98 -5.20 -9.70 5.59
N GLY A 99 -4.77 -10.47 4.60
CA GLY A 99 -3.38 -10.53 4.19
C GLY A 99 -2.87 -9.21 3.61
N ALA A 100 -1.57 -8.94 3.76
CA ALA A 100 -0.92 -7.72 3.31
C ALA A 100 -1.00 -7.46 1.79
N GLY A 101 -1.27 -8.50 1.01
CA GLY A 101 -1.48 -8.45 -0.44
C GLY A 101 -2.91 -8.10 -0.85
N VAL A 102 -3.87 -8.10 0.08
CA VAL A 102 -5.28 -7.76 -0.19
C VAL A 102 -5.42 -6.28 -0.51
N MET A 103 -6.15 -5.95 -1.57
CA MET A 103 -6.42 -4.56 -1.97
C MET A 103 -7.51 -3.93 -1.11
N LEU A 104 -7.28 -2.71 -0.62
CA LEU A 104 -8.23 -1.97 0.23
C LEU A 104 -9.64 -1.85 -0.38
N PRO A 105 -9.82 -1.50 -1.67
CA PRO A 105 -11.15 -1.42 -2.26
C PRO A 105 -11.87 -2.77 -2.34
N SER A 106 -11.12 -3.87 -2.47
CA SER A 106 -11.69 -5.21 -2.49
C SER A 106 -12.18 -5.61 -1.11
N LEU A 107 -11.38 -5.34 -0.07
CA LEU A 107 -11.76 -5.63 1.32
C LEU A 107 -12.99 -4.81 1.74
N ALA A 108 -13.03 -3.52 1.41
CA ALA A 108 -14.15 -2.64 1.73
C ALA A 108 -15.47 -3.15 1.11
N ARG A 109 -15.46 -3.60 -0.15
CA ARG A 109 -16.65 -4.18 -0.81
C ARG A 109 -17.10 -5.48 -0.15
N GLN A 110 -16.17 -6.39 0.13
CA GLN A 110 -16.48 -7.66 0.78
C GLN A 110 -17.08 -7.46 2.18
N ALA A 111 -16.60 -6.47 2.93
CA ALA A 111 -17.14 -6.10 4.23
C ALA A 111 -18.57 -5.52 4.09
N ALA A 112 -18.79 -4.63 3.12
CA ALA A 112 -20.10 -4.04 2.85
C ALA A 112 -21.18 -5.07 2.50
N GLU A 113 -20.86 -6.04 1.64
CA GLU A 113 -21.74 -7.16 1.28
C GLU A 113 -22.21 -7.99 2.49
N ARG A 114 -21.47 -7.91 3.60
CA ARG A 114 -21.72 -8.63 4.85
C ARG A 114 -22.36 -7.75 5.93
N GLY A 115 -22.71 -6.50 5.61
CA GLY A 115 -23.20 -5.54 6.61
C GLY A 115 -22.16 -5.16 7.65
N MET A 116 -20.87 -5.25 7.29
CA MET A 116 -19.75 -4.89 8.15
C MET A 116 -19.14 -3.57 7.68
N GLY A 117 -19.47 -2.48 8.37
CA GLY A 117 -18.97 -1.13 8.12
C GLY A 117 -17.62 -0.85 8.79
N GLY A 118 -17.13 0.37 8.61
CA GLY A 118 -15.87 0.85 9.18
C GLY A 118 -14.69 0.89 8.19
N LEU A 119 -14.85 0.34 6.98
CA LEU A 119 -13.85 0.37 5.90
C LEU A 119 -14.30 1.19 4.68
N GLU A 120 -15.40 1.93 4.78
CA GLU A 120 -15.95 2.72 3.68
C GLU A 120 -14.92 3.71 3.13
N PHE A 121 -14.13 4.33 4.02
CA PHE A 121 -13.07 5.28 3.68
C PHE A 121 -12.01 4.69 2.74
N ALA A 122 -11.83 3.37 2.74
CA ALA A 122 -10.79 2.68 2.00
C ALA A 122 -11.20 2.35 0.55
N ILE A 123 -12.50 2.49 0.19
CA ILE A 123 -13.02 2.12 -1.14
C ILE A 123 -12.32 2.82 -2.29
N GLY A 124 -11.89 4.07 -2.07
CA GLY A 124 -11.22 4.89 -3.06
C GLY A 124 -9.70 4.87 -2.94
N ILE A 125 -9.11 4.19 -1.96
CA ILE A 125 -7.65 4.21 -1.74
C ILE A 125 -7.02 3.10 -2.60
N PRO A 126 -6.25 3.45 -3.65
CA PRO A 126 -5.49 2.45 -4.37
C PRO A 126 -4.37 1.97 -3.46
N GLY A 127 -4.30 0.67 -3.16
CA GLY A 127 -3.25 0.11 -2.32
C GLY A 127 -3.66 -1.20 -1.65
N SER A 128 -2.66 -1.92 -1.16
CA SER A 128 -2.87 -3.13 -0.37
C SER A 128 -2.86 -2.84 1.13
N ILE A 129 -3.34 -3.79 1.94
CA ILE A 129 -3.32 -3.71 3.41
C ILE A 129 -1.91 -3.45 3.93
N GLY A 130 -0.90 -4.15 3.40
CA GLY A 130 0.50 -3.95 3.81
C GLY A 130 0.97 -2.52 3.55
N GLY A 131 0.70 -1.97 2.35
CA GLY A 131 1.04 -0.58 2.03
C GLY A 131 0.27 0.44 2.88
N ALA A 132 -0.99 0.15 3.18
CA ALA A 132 -1.84 0.97 4.03
C ALA A 132 -1.25 1.12 5.43
N LEU A 133 -0.79 0.02 6.03
CA LEU A 133 -0.20 -0.01 7.37
C LEU A 133 1.18 0.66 7.45
N GLN A 134 1.95 0.69 6.36
CA GLN A 134 3.22 1.42 6.30
C GLN A 134 3.04 2.95 6.34
N THR A 135 1.86 3.44 6.01
CA THR A 135 1.61 4.88 5.83
C THR A 135 0.39 5.37 6.58
N ASN A 136 -0.19 4.56 7.46
CA ASN A 136 -1.48 4.84 8.09
C ASN A 136 -2.48 5.44 7.08
N ALA A 137 -2.73 4.70 5.98
CA ALA A 137 -3.54 5.20 4.88
C ALA A 137 -4.92 5.64 5.37
N GLY A 138 -5.39 6.75 4.84
CA GLY A 138 -6.64 7.37 5.25
C GLY A 138 -7.03 8.49 4.30
N ILE A 139 -8.14 9.14 4.60
CA ILE A 139 -8.71 10.21 3.77
C ILE A 139 -8.70 11.55 4.52
N GLY A 140 -9.16 12.62 3.87
CA GLY A 140 -9.08 13.98 4.39
C GLY A 140 -9.96 14.27 5.61
N ASP A 141 -10.92 13.40 5.92
CA ASP A 141 -11.83 13.55 7.08
C ASP A 141 -11.30 12.94 8.38
N GLY A 142 -10.05 12.46 8.38
CA GLY A 142 -9.37 11.92 9.56
C GLY A 142 -9.44 10.40 9.69
N ARG A 143 -10.38 9.71 9.03
CA ARG A 143 -10.46 8.24 9.07
C ARG A 143 -9.21 7.60 8.48
N CYS A 144 -8.61 6.66 9.21
CA CYS A 144 -7.42 5.94 8.80
C CYS A 144 -7.46 4.46 9.17
N ILE A 145 -6.60 3.67 8.51
CA ILE A 145 -6.52 2.22 8.75
C ILE A 145 -6.12 1.89 10.19
N GLY A 146 -5.28 2.71 10.82
CA GLY A 146 -4.86 2.55 12.22
C GLY A 146 -6.00 2.59 13.24
N ASP A 147 -7.14 3.22 12.89
CA ASP A 147 -8.35 3.25 13.73
C ASP A 147 -9.06 1.89 13.78
N ARG A 148 -8.73 0.98 12.86
CA ARG A 148 -9.35 -0.33 12.72
C ARG A 148 -8.42 -1.46 13.16
N VAL A 149 -7.13 -1.22 13.37
CA VAL A 149 -6.16 -2.29 13.69
C VAL A 149 -6.40 -2.85 15.08
N LEU A 150 -6.53 -4.18 15.16
CA LEU A 150 -6.48 -4.95 16.40
C LEU A 150 -5.08 -5.53 16.59
N SER A 151 -4.52 -6.15 15.55
CA SER A 151 -3.14 -6.64 15.53
C SER A 151 -2.59 -6.74 14.11
N VAL A 152 -1.27 -6.83 13.99
CA VAL A 152 -0.55 -6.98 12.71
C VAL A 152 0.45 -8.11 12.82
N GLU A 153 0.40 -9.06 11.90
CA GLU A 153 1.44 -10.08 11.77
C GLU A 153 2.57 -9.57 10.88
N VAL A 154 3.81 -9.73 11.33
CA VAL A 154 5.02 -9.35 10.61
C VAL A 154 6.02 -10.48 10.55
N LEU A 155 6.82 -10.51 9.48
CA LEU A 155 8.09 -11.23 9.44
C LEU A 155 9.20 -10.29 9.92
N ARG A 156 9.76 -10.59 11.09
CA ARG A 156 10.88 -9.86 11.71
C ARG A 156 12.04 -10.81 11.91
N ASN A 157 13.17 -10.54 11.24
CA ASN A 157 14.38 -11.36 11.34
C ASN A 157 14.12 -12.85 11.08
N GLY A 158 13.31 -13.17 10.05
CA GLY A 158 12.94 -14.54 9.68
C GLY A 158 11.89 -15.19 10.59
N LEU A 159 11.44 -14.51 11.64
CA LEU A 159 10.44 -15.03 12.58
C LEU A 159 9.11 -14.27 12.45
N ARG A 160 8.01 -15.01 12.53
CA ARG A 160 6.67 -14.43 12.56
C ARG A 160 6.42 -13.87 13.93
N ARG A 161 5.89 -12.65 13.99
CA ARG A 161 5.47 -12.00 15.22
C ARG A 161 4.13 -11.32 15.01
N VAL A 162 3.28 -11.41 16.02
CA VAL A 162 2.08 -10.59 16.11
C VAL A 162 2.44 -9.38 16.94
N LEU A 163 2.13 -8.19 16.42
CA LEU A 163 2.19 -6.93 17.14
C LEU A 163 0.75 -6.52 17.46
N GLU A 164 0.45 -6.37 18.74
CA GLU A 164 -0.85 -5.87 19.19
C GLU A 164 -0.98 -4.37 18.86
N ARG A 165 -2.22 -3.86 18.86
CA ARG A 165 -2.50 -2.46 18.48
C ARG A 165 -1.69 -1.44 19.29
N ASP A 166 -1.44 -1.68 20.57
CA ASP A 166 -0.70 -0.78 21.46
C ASP A 166 0.83 -0.80 21.22
N GLU A 167 1.36 -1.85 20.57
CA GLU A 167 2.76 -1.94 20.15
C GLU A 167 3.06 -1.15 18.86
N ILE A 168 2.01 -0.65 18.17
CA ILE A 168 2.13 0.08 16.91
C ILE A 168 1.69 1.53 17.11
N THR A 169 2.61 2.46 16.86
CA THR A 169 2.27 3.88 16.84
C THR A 169 1.72 4.26 15.47
N PHE A 170 0.56 4.91 15.44
CA PHE A 170 -0.07 5.46 14.25
C PHE A 170 -0.15 6.97 14.37
N ASP A 171 0.33 7.68 13.35
CA ASP A 171 0.27 9.13 13.25
C ASP A 171 -0.06 9.53 11.79
N TYR A 172 -0.16 10.82 11.50
CA TYR A 172 -0.48 11.35 10.19
C TYR A 172 0.53 10.86 9.14
N ARG A 173 0.04 9.95 8.29
CA ARG A 173 0.76 9.37 7.15
C ARG A 173 2.04 8.60 7.52
N THR A 174 2.11 8.08 8.74
CA THR A 174 3.27 7.33 9.23
C THR A 174 2.89 6.33 10.33
N THR A 175 3.69 5.28 10.49
CA THR A 175 3.57 4.30 11.56
C THR A 175 4.95 3.89 12.08
N SER A 176 5.02 3.21 13.22
CA SER A 176 6.27 2.62 13.71
C SER A 176 6.78 1.46 12.84
N LEU A 177 5.91 0.87 12.00
CA LEU A 177 6.29 -0.11 10.99
C LEU A 177 7.13 0.53 9.87
N ARG A 178 6.88 1.80 9.57
CA ARG A 178 7.61 2.56 8.55
C ARG A 178 9.06 2.75 8.98
N GLY A 179 9.99 2.23 8.19
CA GLY A 179 11.43 2.29 8.49
C GLY A 179 11.94 1.17 9.38
N SER A 180 11.05 0.29 9.86
CA SER A 180 11.47 -1.00 10.41
C SER A 180 11.93 -1.95 9.29
N ALA A 181 12.64 -3.01 9.65
CA ALA A 181 12.99 -4.10 8.73
C ALA A 181 11.85 -5.13 8.57
N ASP A 182 10.70 -4.88 9.20
CA ASP A 182 9.59 -5.83 9.23
C ASP A 182 8.86 -5.89 7.88
N ILE A 183 8.48 -7.10 7.49
CA ILE A 183 7.56 -7.31 6.37
C ILE A 183 6.16 -7.59 6.95
N VAL A 184 5.21 -6.70 6.69
CA VAL A 184 3.81 -6.90 7.07
C VAL A 184 3.22 -8.07 6.28
N LEU A 185 2.65 -9.06 6.97
CA LEU A 185 2.07 -10.28 6.39
C LEU A 185 0.54 -10.27 6.39
N SER A 186 -0.08 -9.81 7.47
CA SER A 186 -1.53 -9.75 7.64
C SER A 186 -1.91 -8.73 8.72
N ALA A 187 -3.20 -8.41 8.80
CA ALA A 187 -3.75 -7.57 9.85
C ALA A 187 -5.14 -8.05 10.26
N ARG A 188 -5.40 -8.03 11.57
CA ARG A 188 -6.74 -8.20 12.14
C ARG A 188 -7.36 -6.82 12.33
N LEU A 189 -8.53 -6.61 11.76
CA LEU A 189 -9.21 -5.33 11.75
C LEU A 189 -10.59 -5.41 12.42
N ALA A 190 -10.88 -4.48 13.30
CA ALA A 190 -12.20 -4.22 13.87
C ALA A 190 -13.09 -3.50 12.86
N LEU A 191 -14.29 -4.05 12.68
CA LEU A 191 -15.40 -3.55 11.88
C LEU A 191 -16.57 -3.24 12.83
N GLN A 192 -17.69 -2.82 12.26
CA GLN A 192 -18.91 -2.56 13.02
C GLN A 192 -20.15 -3.00 12.24
N PRO A 193 -21.22 -3.48 12.89
CA PRO A 193 -22.48 -3.74 12.22
C PRO A 193 -23.00 -2.45 11.60
N ASN A 194 -23.42 -2.52 10.34
CA ASN A 194 -24.20 -1.46 9.74
C ASN A 194 -25.09 -2.02 8.64
N ALA A 195 -26.16 -1.31 8.30
CA ALA A 195 -27.05 -1.72 7.24
C ALA A 195 -26.30 -1.65 5.89
N PRO A 196 -26.32 -2.70 5.04
CA PRO A 196 -25.56 -2.72 3.79
C PRO A 196 -25.82 -1.51 2.88
N ASP A 197 -27.06 -1.04 2.81
CA ASP A 197 -27.47 0.14 2.04
C ASP A 197 -26.80 1.43 2.54
N VAL A 198 -26.64 1.58 3.85
CA VAL A 198 -25.92 2.70 4.47
C VAL A 198 -24.43 2.66 4.13
N ILE A 199 -23.81 1.47 4.20
CA ILE A 199 -22.38 1.29 3.85
C ILE A 199 -22.16 1.60 2.36
N GLU A 200 -23.02 1.07 1.49
CA GLU A 200 -22.97 1.30 0.05
C GLU A 200 -23.17 2.78 -0.32
N ALA A 201 -24.11 3.46 0.33
CA ALA A 201 -24.34 4.88 0.11
C ALA A 201 -23.11 5.72 0.48
N GLU A 202 -22.45 5.42 1.61
CA GLU A 202 -21.23 6.11 2.02
C GLU A 202 -20.06 5.81 1.07
N MET A 203 -19.87 4.55 0.67
CA MET A 203 -18.85 4.19 -0.32
C MET A 203 -19.06 4.93 -1.65
N ARG A 204 -20.30 5.04 -2.12
CA ARG A 204 -20.64 5.78 -3.35
C ARG A 204 -20.32 7.26 -3.21
N ARG A 205 -20.77 7.88 -2.11
CA ARG A 205 -20.48 9.28 -1.81
C ARG A 205 -18.97 9.58 -1.82
N LEU A 206 -18.17 8.68 -1.25
CA LEU A 206 -16.70 8.80 -1.21
C LEU A 206 -16.05 8.64 -2.58
N LEU A 207 -16.53 7.71 -3.41
CA LEU A 207 -16.06 7.54 -4.78
C LEU A 207 -16.41 8.76 -5.64
N ASP A 208 -17.64 9.25 -5.55
CA ASP A 208 -18.10 10.44 -6.29
C ASP A 208 -17.27 11.67 -5.91
N ALA A 209 -17.04 11.88 -4.61
CA ALA A 209 -16.20 12.97 -4.12
C ALA A 209 -14.75 12.85 -4.61
N ARG A 210 -14.18 11.64 -4.64
CA ARG A 210 -12.84 11.39 -5.17
C ARG A 210 -12.77 11.70 -6.66
N GLN A 211 -13.73 11.23 -7.45
CA GLN A 211 -13.76 11.46 -8.90
C GLN A 211 -13.94 12.95 -9.24
N ALA A 212 -14.70 13.69 -8.43
CA ALA A 212 -14.90 15.12 -8.62
C ALA A 212 -13.66 15.96 -8.28
N THR A 213 -12.73 15.45 -7.47
CA THR A 213 -11.63 16.25 -6.90
C THR A 213 -10.23 15.73 -7.20
N GLN A 214 -10.08 14.54 -7.77
CA GLN A 214 -8.77 13.92 -8.00
C GLN A 214 -8.66 13.35 -9.43
N PRO A 215 -7.49 13.43 -10.07
CA PRO A 215 -7.25 12.86 -11.40
C PRO A 215 -7.18 11.33 -11.29
N THR A 216 -8.31 10.64 -11.44
CA THR A 216 -8.37 9.17 -11.29
C THR A 216 -8.22 8.42 -12.62
N ALA A 217 -8.27 9.11 -13.76
CA ALA A 217 -8.16 8.51 -15.08
C ALA A 217 -6.69 8.35 -15.52
N GLU A 218 -5.83 9.26 -15.09
CA GLU A 218 -4.40 9.29 -15.43
C GLU A 218 -3.55 8.48 -14.42
N PRO A 219 -2.47 7.82 -14.88
CA PRO A 219 -1.46 7.23 -13.99
C PRO A 219 -0.90 8.26 -13.01
N ASN A 220 -1.05 8.03 -11.70
CA ASN A 220 -0.49 8.88 -10.63
C ASN A 220 -0.22 8.07 -9.36
N ALA A 221 0.60 8.61 -8.45
CA ALA A 221 0.92 7.99 -7.16
C ALA A 221 0.18 8.65 -5.97
N GLY A 222 -0.98 9.27 -6.23
CA GLY A 222 -1.69 10.03 -5.21
C GLY A 222 -1.07 11.42 -4.95
N SER A 223 -1.39 11.98 -3.79
CA SER A 223 -0.83 13.25 -3.33
C SER A 223 0.69 13.17 -3.16
N VAL A 224 1.44 14.00 -3.88
CA VAL A 224 2.91 14.03 -3.89
C VAL A 224 3.47 14.55 -2.56
N PHE A 225 2.86 15.60 -2.01
CA PHE A 225 3.29 16.22 -0.76
C PHE A 225 2.34 15.93 0.40
N ARG A 226 2.92 15.74 1.59
CA ARG A 226 2.15 15.78 2.85
C ARG A 226 1.64 17.18 3.11
N ASN A 227 0.49 17.30 3.77
CA ASN A 227 0.00 18.61 4.20
C ASN A 227 0.88 19.16 5.33
N PRO A 228 1.35 20.42 5.22
CA PRO A 228 2.04 21.07 6.33
C PRO A 228 1.03 21.48 7.43
N PRO A 229 1.49 21.69 8.68
CA PRO A 229 0.61 22.11 9.77
C PRO A 229 -0.18 23.37 9.42
N GLY A 230 -1.52 23.31 9.58
CA GLY A 230 -2.42 24.44 9.38
C GLY A 230 -2.74 24.77 7.91
N ASP A 231 -2.31 23.95 6.95
CA ASP A 231 -2.47 24.25 5.53
C ASP A 231 -2.54 22.99 4.66
N HIS A 232 -2.81 23.15 3.36
CA HIS A 232 -2.92 22.08 2.39
C HIS A 232 -1.89 22.26 1.27
N ALA A 233 -1.09 21.22 1.03
CA ALA A 233 -0.05 21.29 0.01
C ALA A 233 -0.62 21.60 -1.39
N GLY A 234 -1.79 21.04 -1.73
CA GLY A 234 -2.48 21.38 -2.98
C GLY A 234 -2.83 22.86 -3.10
N ARG A 235 -3.30 23.50 -2.01
CA ARG A 235 -3.59 24.94 -2.01
C ARG A 235 -2.32 25.76 -2.20
N LEU A 236 -1.22 25.38 -1.56
CA LEU A 236 0.06 26.06 -1.67
C LEU A 236 0.65 25.97 -3.10
N VAL A 237 0.61 24.78 -3.71
CA VAL A 237 1.09 24.58 -5.09
C VAL A 237 0.21 25.33 -6.09
N GLU A 238 -1.10 25.38 -5.87
CA GLU A 238 -2.03 26.17 -6.67
C GLU A 238 -1.79 27.68 -6.52
N ALA A 239 -1.61 28.18 -5.29
CA ALA A 239 -1.33 29.58 -5.02
C ALA A 239 0.00 30.05 -5.63
N ALA A 240 0.96 29.13 -5.79
CA ALA A 240 2.21 29.37 -6.50
C ALA A 240 2.06 29.38 -8.04
N GLY A 241 0.86 29.12 -8.57
CA GLY A 241 0.57 29.12 -10.01
C GLY A 241 1.06 27.88 -10.74
N CYS A 242 1.30 26.77 -10.03
CA CYS A 242 1.93 25.58 -10.62
C CYS A 242 0.95 24.59 -11.27
N LYS A 243 -0.38 24.78 -11.18
CA LYS A 243 -1.34 23.92 -11.91
C LYS A 243 -1.04 23.93 -13.40
N GLY A 244 -0.95 22.75 -14.02
CA GLY A 244 -0.62 22.59 -15.43
C GLY A 244 0.87 22.76 -15.77
N LEU A 245 1.75 23.03 -14.79
CA LEU A 245 3.19 23.04 -15.01
C LEU A 245 3.65 21.67 -15.50
N GLN A 246 4.40 21.63 -16.60
CA GLN A 246 4.76 20.40 -17.29
C GLN A 246 6.25 20.33 -17.59
N ILE A 247 6.84 19.16 -17.35
CA ILE A 247 8.21 18.81 -17.75
C ILE A 247 8.17 17.42 -18.39
N GLY A 248 8.47 17.36 -19.69
CA GLY A 248 8.33 16.11 -20.46
C GLY A 248 6.90 15.58 -20.39
N GLY A 249 6.76 14.31 -19.96
CA GLY A 249 5.46 13.64 -19.81
C GLY A 249 4.77 13.84 -18.46
N ALA A 250 5.41 14.50 -17.48
CA ALA A 250 4.85 14.73 -16.14
C ALA A 250 4.24 16.14 -16.05
N GLN A 251 3.03 16.25 -15.50
CA GLN A 251 2.31 17.52 -15.39
C GLN A 251 1.60 17.64 -14.04
N VAL A 252 1.76 18.76 -13.36
CA VAL A 252 0.93 19.07 -12.18
C VAL A 252 -0.53 19.13 -12.61
N SER A 253 -1.37 18.27 -12.04
CA SER A 253 -2.78 18.15 -12.43
C SER A 253 -3.51 19.49 -12.33
N THR A 254 -4.30 19.81 -13.36
CA THR A 254 -5.16 20.98 -13.39
C THR A 254 -6.37 20.84 -12.46
N LEU A 255 -6.76 19.61 -12.12
CA LEU A 255 -7.84 19.30 -11.19
C LEU A 255 -7.38 19.45 -9.74
N HIS A 256 -6.26 18.80 -9.37
CA HIS A 256 -5.72 18.87 -8.01
C HIS A 256 -4.21 19.09 -8.02
N ALA A 257 -3.75 20.26 -7.57
CA ALA A 257 -2.35 20.68 -7.69
C ALA A 257 -1.33 19.89 -6.83
N ASN A 258 -1.78 18.90 -6.06
CA ASN A 258 -0.88 18.02 -5.29
C ASN A 258 -0.68 16.66 -5.99
N PHE A 259 -1.19 16.52 -7.22
CA PHE A 259 -1.04 15.35 -8.06
C PHE A 259 -0.20 15.73 -9.27
N ILE A 260 0.67 14.82 -9.69
CA ILE A 260 1.50 14.89 -10.90
C ILE A 260 1.16 13.69 -11.76
#